data_AF-A0A9N9HPB7-F1
#
_entry.id   AF-A0A9N9HPB7-F1
#
_cell.length_a   1.000
_cell.length_b   1.000
_cell.length_c   1.000
_cell.angle_alpha   90.00
_cell.angle_beta   90.00
_cell.angle_gamma   90.00
#
_symmetry.space_group_name_H-M   'P 1'
#
loop_
_entity.id
_entity.type
_entity.pdbx_description
1 polymer ?
#
loop_
_entity_poly.entity_id
_entity_poly.type
_entity_poly.pdbx_seq_one_letter_code
_entity_poly.pdbx_strand_id
1 'polypeptide(L)'
;DALKHIGKWVMSVAESGDQKLQERLLSLITPTLAIFNNKMMDKNSSEIETVKLPSKLLVRTALRMGKVESNSLIKERSQVVTPEKASMMGEKLGRGILSSYSEIRQNISELKNLSSYENYFDALPNIIRNFFQALIT
;
A
#
# COMPACT_ATOMS: atom_id res chain seq x y z
N ASP A 1 6.90 7.44 -1.16
CA ASP A 1 7.95 7.09 -2.16
C ASP A 1 7.66 5.73 -2.82
N ALA A 2 6.56 5.59 -3.59
CA ALA A 2 6.10 4.29 -4.11
C ALA A 2 6.91 3.80 -5.32
N LEU A 3 7.36 4.72 -6.17
CA LEU A 3 8.22 4.44 -7.33
C LEU A 3 9.54 3.78 -6.89
N LYS A 4 10.14 4.23 -5.79
CA LYS A 4 11.33 3.60 -5.18
C LYS A 4 11.09 2.14 -4.80
N HIS A 5 9.89 1.79 -4.32
CA HIS A 5 9.58 0.41 -3.93
C HIS A 5 9.35 -0.49 -5.15
N ILE A 6 8.66 0.04 -6.17
CA ILE A 6 8.49 -0.66 -7.45
C ILE A 6 9.85 -0.90 -8.10
N GLY A 7 10.73 0.11 -8.16
CA GLY A 7 12.07 -0.04 -8.73
C GLY A 7 12.91 -1.10 -8.02
N LYS A 8 12.86 -1.15 -6.68
CA LYS A 8 13.54 -2.20 -5.90
C LYS A 8 12.98 -3.59 -6.17
N TRP A 9 11.67 -3.72 -6.31
CA TRP A 9 11.03 -4.98 -6.65
C TRP A 9 11.43 -5.47 -8.04
N VAL A 10 11.39 -4.59 -9.03
CA VAL A 10 11.84 -4.89 -10.40
C VAL A 10 13.28 -5.40 -10.38
N MET A 11 14.17 -4.75 -9.62
CA MET A 11 15.55 -5.19 -9.46
C MET A 11 15.64 -6.58 -8.83
N SER A 12 14.89 -6.84 -7.76
CA SER A 12 14.85 -8.14 -7.09
C SER A 12 14.35 -9.27 -8.00
N VAL A 13 13.38 -9.00 -8.89
CA VAL A 13 12.92 -9.99 -9.88
C VAL A 13 14.00 -10.24 -10.94
N ALA A 14 14.65 -9.18 -11.43
CA ALA A 14 15.73 -9.28 -12.42
C ALA A 14 16.93 -10.08 -11.87
N GLU A 15 17.24 -9.94 -10.59
CA GLU A 15 18.31 -10.68 -9.90
C GLU A 15 17.88 -12.09 -9.44
N SER A 16 16.60 -12.44 -9.55
CA SER A 16 16.10 -13.76 -9.15
C SER A 16 16.46 -14.85 -10.16
N GLY A 17 16.42 -16.12 -9.74
CA GLY A 17 16.52 -17.26 -10.66
C GLY A 17 15.21 -17.65 -11.35
N ASP A 18 14.11 -16.90 -11.15
CA ASP A 18 12.78 -17.24 -11.66
C ASP A 18 12.55 -16.62 -13.05
N GLN A 19 12.97 -17.35 -14.09
CA GLN A 19 12.84 -16.93 -15.49
C GLN A 19 11.38 -16.64 -15.89
N LYS A 20 10.42 -17.41 -15.37
CA LYS A 20 8.99 -17.21 -15.70
C LYS A 20 8.48 -15.88 -15.13
N LEU A 21 8.92 -15.53 -13.93
CA LEU A 21 8.59 -14.24 -13.31
C LEU A 21 9.26 -13.08 -14.04
N GLN A 22 10.50 -13.25 -14.50
CA GLN A 22 11.22 -12.25 -15.31
C GLN A 22 10.53 -12.00 -16.65
N GLU A 23 10.17 -13.05 -17.39
CA GLU A 23 9.45 -12.94 -18.67
C GLU A 23 8.10 -12.25 -18.50
N ARG A 24 7.35 -12.62 -17.44
CA ARG A 24 6.09 -11.96 -17.11
C ARG A 24 6.30 -10.48 -16.78
N LEU A 25 7.31 -10.13 -16.01
CA LEU A 25 7.63 -8.74 -15.68
C LEU A 25 7.98 -7.93 -16.94
N LEU A 26 8.81 -8.49 -17.82
CA LEU A 26 9.16 -7.87 -19.09
C LEU A 26 7.93 -7.65 -19.97
N SER A 27 7.02 -8.63 -20.06
CA SER A 27 5.77 -8.47 -20.85
C SER A 27 4.87 -7.34 -20.34
N LEU A 28 4.90 -7.07 -19.02
CA LEU A 28 4.08 -6.05 -18.38
C LEU A 28 4.72 -4.66 -18.46
N ILE A 29 6.05 -4.57 -18.34
CA ILE A 29 6.77 -3.29 -18.37
C ILE A 29 7.02 -2.80 -19.81
N THR A 30 7.24 -3.70 -20.78
CA THR A 30 7.57 -3.32 -22.17
C THR A 30 6.54 -2.36 -22.79
N PRO A 31 5.22 -2.58 -22.65
CA PRO A 31 4.21 -1.63 -23.14
C PRO A 31 4.28 -0.28 -22.42
N THR A 32 4.64 -0.26 -21.13
CA THR A 32 4.78 0.98 -20.35
C THR A 32 6.02 1.78 -20.75
N LEU A 33 7.11 1.12 -21.15
CA LEU A 33 8.33 1.77 -21.62
C LEU A 33 8.13 2.53 -22.95
N ALA A 34 7.02 2.31 -23.66
CA ALA A 34 6.64 3.10 -24.82
C ALA A 34 6.50 4.61 -24.50
N ILE A 35 6.32 4.98 -23.23
CA ILE A 35 6.34 6.38 -22.78
C ILE A 35 7.66 7.10 -23.12
N PHE A 36 8.77 6.37 -23.20
CA PHE A 36 10.07 6.94 -23.59
C PHE A 36 10.23 7.07 -25.10
N ASN A 37 9.35 6.44 -25.88
CA ASN A 37 9.37 6.46 -27.34
C ASN A 37 8.31 7.43 -27.87
N ASN A 38 8.57 8.73 -27.78
CA ASN A 38 7.69 9.83 -28.24
C ASN A 38 7.29 9.78 -29.73
N LYS A 39 7.80 8.81 -30.52
CA LYS A 39 7.49 8.65 -31.94
C LYS A 39 6.28 7.76 -32.25
N MET A 40 5.65 7.12 -31.26
CA MET A 40 4.48 6.25 -31.48
C MET A 40 3.13 6.89 -31.12
N MET A 41 3.11 8.11 -30.60
CA MET A 41 1.87 8.86 -30.35
C MET A 41 1.44 9.62 -31.61
N ASP A 42 1.24 8.89 -32.71
CA ASP A 42 0.47 9.38 -33.83
C ASP A 42 -0.70 8.43 -34.10
N LYS A 43 -1.88 8.96 -33.75
CA LYS A 43 -3.23 8.61 -34.25
C LYS A 43 -3.85 7.29 -33.80
N ASN A 44 -4.94 7.48 -33.06
CA ASN A 44 -6.11 6.59 -32.94
C ASN A 44 -5.99 5.44 -31.92
N SER A 45 -6.02 5.77 -30.64
CA SER A 45 -6.62 4.86 -29.66
C SER A 45 -7.35 5.67 -28.59
N SER A 46 -8.68 5.66 -28.72
CA SER A 46 -9.69 5.54 -27.66
C SER A 46 -9.27 5.93 -26.26
N GLU A 47 -10.03 6.87 -25.68
CA GLU A 47 -10.27 7.06 -24.24
C GLU A 47 -9.23 6.38 -23.35
N ILE A 48 -8.28 7.17 -22.86
CA ILE A 48 -7.52 6.79 -21.66
C ILE A 48 -8.57 6.71 -20.55
N GLU A 49 -9.19 5.54 -20.38
CA GLU A 49 -9.86 5.16 -19.15
C GLU A 49 -8.94 5.64 -18.05
N THR A 50 -9.45 6.49 -17.17
CA THR A 50 -8.69 7.00 -16.03
C THR A 50 -8.37 5.79 -15.14
N VAL A 51 -7.29 5.08 -15.46
CA VAL A 51 -6.79 3.94 -14.70
C VAL A 51 -6.50 4.51 -13.33
N LYS A 52 -7.38 4.22 -12.37
CA LYS A 52 -7.27 4.74 -11.01
C LYS A 52 -5.92 4.30 -10.47
N LEU A 53 -5.03 5.28 -10.29
CA LEU A 53 -3.68 4.99 -9.86
C LEU A 53 -3.75 4.30 -8.48
N PRO A 54 -3.11 3.12 -8.31
CA PRO A 54 -3.16 2.43 -7.04
C PRO A 54 -2.53 3.31 -5.96
N SER A 55 -3.15 3.33 -4.78
CA SER A 55 -2.63 4.10 -3.66
C SER A 55 -1.26 3.56 -3.22
N LYS A 56 -0.44 4.44 -2.64
CA LYS A 56 0.91 4.08 -2.14
C LYS A 56 0.85 2.91 -1.14
N LEU A 57 -0.21 2.84 -0.33
CA LEU A 57 -0.46 1.76 0.61
C LEU A 57 -0.64 0.43 -0.12
N LEU A 58 -1.52 0.38 -1.13
CA LEU A 58 -1.79 -0.84 -1.89
C LEU A 58 -0.53 -1.39 -2.55
N VAL A 59 0.29 -0.50 -3.14
CA VAL A 59 1.58 -0.89 -3.73
C VAL A 59 2.50 -1.49 -2.67
N ARG A 60 2.67 -0.83 -1.51
CA ARG A 60 3.53 -1.35 -0.42
C ARG A 60 3.04 -2.70 0.12
N THR A 61 1.74 -2.86 0.31
CA THR A 61 1.14 -4.11 0.82
C THR A 61 1.33 -5.24 -0.18
N ALA A 62 1.03 -5.02 -1.46
CA ALA A 62 1.21 -6.02 -2.50
C ALA A 62 2.67 -6.48 -2.61
N LEU A 63 3.62 -5.55 -2.56
CA LEU A 63 5.05 -5.87 -2.57
C LEU A 63 5.48 -6.68 -1.34
N ARG A 64 4.99 -6.35 -0.15
CA ARG A 64 5.28 -7.14 1.06
C ARG A 64 4.69 -8.55 0.99
N MET A 65 3.45 -8.68 0.51
CA MET A 65 2.80 -9.99 0.34
C MET A 65 3.52 -10.86 -0.69
N GLY A 66 4.10 -10.24 -1.73
CA GLY A 66 4.92 -10.92 -2.74
C GLY A 66 6.30 -11.39 -2.26
N LYS A 67 6.60 -11.31 -0.95
CA LYS A 67 7.91 -11.67 -0.35
C LYS A 67 9.10 -11.01 -1.04
N VAL A 68 8.89 -9.79 -1.52
CA VAL A 68 9.97 -8.98 -2.09
C VAL A 68 10.87 -8.60 -0.92
N GLU A 69 11.94 -9.36 -0.73
CA GLU A 69 12.89 -9.16 0.34
C GLU A 69 13.61 -7.83 0.13
N SER A 70 12.99 -6.80 0.66
CA SER A 70 13.57 -5.47 0.77
C SER A 70 14.60 -5.45 1.91
N ASN A 71 15.52 -6.41 1.93
CA ASN A 71 16.53 -6.56 2.97
C ASN A 71 17.48 -5.34 3.04
N SER A 72 17.50 -4.50 1.98
CA SER A 72 18.19 -3.20 1.99
C SER A 72 17.40 -2.03 2.59
N LEU A 73 16.11 -2.19 2.94
CA LEU A 73 15.31 -1.14 3.62
C LEU A 73 15.21 -1.34 5.14
N ILE A 74 15.56 -2.52 5.65
CA ILE A 74 15.27 -2.91 7.03
C ILE A 74 16.48 -2.67 7.96
N LYS A 75 17.69 -2.47 7.41
CA LYS A 75 18.91 -2.26 8.19
C LYS A 75 18.88 -1.02 9.10
N GLU A 76 18.02 -0.03 8.87
CA GLU A 76 17.95 1.15 9.74
C GLU A 76 16.93 1.05 10.90
N ARG A 77 15.97 0.11 10.91
CA ARG A 77 14.97 -0.02 12.01
C ARG A 77 14.44 -1.43 12.26
N SER A 78 15.22 -2.48 12.07
CA SER A 78 14.79 -3.84 12.39
C SER A 78 14.79 -4.12 13.90
N GLN A 79 13.88 -3.50 14.65
CA GLN A 79 13.35 -4.23 15.78
C GLN A 79 12.53 -5.36 15.18
N VAL A 80 13.12 -6.55 15.12
CA VAL A 80 12.39 -7.79 14.86
C VAL A 80 11.24 -7.81 15.85
N VAL A 81 10.02 -7.59 15.35
CA VAL A 81 8.82 -7.66 16.17
C VAL A 81 8.59 -9.15 16.42
N THR A 82 8.87 -9.60 17.65
CA THR A 82 8.60 -10.98 18.03
C THR A 82 7.09 -11.24 18.01
N PRO A 83 6.65 -12.50 17.86
CA PRO A 83 5.23 -12.85 17.94
C PRO A 83 4.55 -12.31 19.22
N GLU A 84 5.26 -12.30 20.35
CA GLU A 84 4.78 -11.80 21.63
C GLU A 84 4.56 -10.29 21.58
N LYS A 85 5.49 -9.54 20.97
CA LYS A 85 5.37 -8.09 20.81
C LYS A 85 4.24 -7.74 19.84
N ALA A 86 4.06 -8.51 18.78
CA ALA A 86 2.93 -8.36 17.85
C ALA A 86 1.59 -8.64 18.55
N SER A 87 1.52 -9.72 19.34
CA SER A 87 0.34 -10.07 20.15
C SER A 87 -0.02 -8.95 21.12
N MET A 88 0.97 -8.43 21.85
CA MET A 88 0.77 -7.32 22.80
C MET A 88 0.32 -6.03 22.12
N MET A 89 0.87 -5.71 20.94
CA MET A 89 0.41 -4.57 20.14
C MET A 89 -1.03 -4.77 19.68
N GLY A 90 -1.39 -5.97 19.20
CA GLY A 90 -2.73 -6.32 18.79
C GLY A 90 -3.74 -6.24 19.94
N GLU A 91 -3.39 -6.74 21.12
CA GLU A 91 -4.21 -6.64 22.33
C GLU A 91 -4.44 -5.18 22.73
N LYS A 92 -3.39 -4.37 22.75
CA LYS A 92 -3.49 -2.95 23.10
C LYS A 92 -4.38 -2.18 22.11
N LEU A 93 -4.25 -2.48 20.82
CA LEU A 93 -5.14 -1.93 19.79
C LEU A 93 -6.59 -2.36 20.02
N GLY A 94 -6.84 -3.65 20.21
CA GLY A 94 -8.18 -4.18 20.44
C GLY A 94 -8.85 -3.60 21.68
N ARG A 95 -8.13 -3.49 22.80
CA ARG A 95 -8.63 -2.85 24.02
C ARG A 95 -8.94 -1.38 23.80
N GLY A 96 -8.07 -0.63 23.12
CA GLY A 96 -8.33 0.77 22.85
C GLY A 96 -9.52 0.99 21.92
N ILE A 97 -9.72 0.13 20.91
CA ILE A 97 -10.92 0.16 20.06
C ILE A 97 -12.17 -0.11 20.91
N LEU A 98 -12.12 -1.12 21.80
CA LEU A 98 -13.24 -1.44 22.69
C LEU A 98 -13.56 -0.26 23.63
N SER A 99 -12.54 0.41 24.17
CA SER A 99 -12.71 1.61 25.01
C SER A 99 -13.30 2.79 24.23
N SER A 100 -13.04 2.89 22.93
CA SER A 100 -13.63 3.91 22.05
C SER A 100 -15.02 3.55 21.53
N TYR A 101 -15.65 2.46 22.01
CA TYR A 101 -16.96 2.03 21.50
C TYR A 101 -18.05 3.11 21.64
N SER A 102 -18.04 3.88 22.72
CA SER A 102 -18.99 4.99 22.92
C SER A 102 -18.83 6.08 21.87
N GLU A 103 -17.59 6.46 21.53
CA GLU A 103 -17.25 7.43 20.48
C GLU A 103 -17.71 6.93 19.10
N ILE A 104 -17.45 5.66 18.78
CA ILE A 104 -17.94 5.01 17.55
C ILE A 104 -19.47 5.07 17.47
N ARG A 105 -20.15 4.82 18.59
CA ARG A 105 -21.61 4.84 18.66
C ARG A 105 -22.18 6.25 18.49
N GLN A 106 -21.52 7.26 19.05
CA GLN A 106 -21.89 8.66 18.90
C GLN A 106 -21.76 9.11 17.44
N ASN A 107 -20.68 8.71 16.77
CA ASN A 107 -20.39 9.12 15.39
C ASN A 107 -20.98 8.16 14.34
N ILE A 108 -21.88 7.25 14.73
CA ILE A 108 -22.35 6.15 13.86
C ILE A 108 -23.03 6.65 12.58
N SER A 109 -23.66 7.83 12.60
CA SER A 109 -24.27 8.44 11.42
C SER A 109 -23.23 8.84 10.39
N GLU A 110 -22.14 9.47 10.82
CA GLU A 110 -21.02 9.89 9.96
C GLU A 110 -20.24 8.68 9.43
N LEU A 111 -20.08 7.65 10.27
CA LEU A 111 -19.41 6.40 9.88
C LEU A 111 -20.23 5.56 8.88
N LYS A 112 -21.56 5.71 8.86
CA LYS A 112 -22.45 5.01 7.92
C LYS A 112 -22.71 5.80 6.65
N ASN A 113 -22.86 7.12 6.76
CA ASN A 113 -23.15 8.01 5.64
C ASN A 113 -21.89 8.79 5.27
N LEU A 114 -21.09 8.19 4.38
CA LEU A 114 -19.87 8.79 3.85
C LEU A 114 -20.22 9.98 2.93
N SER A 115 -20.33 11.17 3.51
CA SER A 115 -20.48 12.43 2.76
C SER A 115 -19.15 12.88 2.14
N SER A 116 -18.02 12.58 2.79
CA SER A 116 -16.66 12.75 2.27
C SER A 116 -15.68 11.83 3.00
N TYR A 117 -14.47 11.69 2.45
CA TYR A 117 -13.38 10.93 3.09
C TYR A 117 -12.95 11.59 4.40
N GLU A 118 -12.79 12.91 4.41
CA GLU A 118 -12.35 13.68 5.57
C GLU A 118 -13.32 13.51 6.74
N ASN A 119 -14.63 13.63 6.48
CA ASN A 119 -15.66 13.46 7.50
C ASN A 119 -15.67 12.04 8.06
N TYR A 120 -15.51 11.03 7.21
CA TYR A 120 -15.40 9.63 7.65
C TYR A 120 -14.14 9.40 8.48
N PHE A 121 -13.01 9.93 8.03
CA PHE A 121 -11.74 9.76 8.70
C PHE A 121 -11.78 10.43 10.07
N ASP A 122 -12.27 11.67 10.18
CA ASP A 122 -12.36 12.41 11.43
C ASP A 122 -13.36 11.80 12.43
N ALA A 123 -14.42 11.16 11.94
CA ALA A 123 -15.39 10.42 12.74
C ALA A 123 -14.80 9.16 13.42
N LEU A 124 -13.66 8.62 12.93
CA LEU A 124 -13.00 7.47 13.54
C LEU A 124 -12.31 7.87 14.85
N PRO A 125 -12.33 7.00 15.87
CA PRO A 125 -11.52 7.20 17.08
C PRO A 125 -10.04 7.42 16.80
N ASN A 126 -9.41 8.28 17.60
CA ASN A 126 -7.98 8.61 17.49
C ASN A 126 -7.08 7.37 17.35
N ILE A 127 -7.37 6.29 18.11
CA ILE A 127 -6.54 5.08 18.08
C ILE A 127 -6.56 4.41 16.70
N ILE A 128 -7.70 4.41 16.01
CA ILE A 128 -7.85 3.82 14.68
C ILE A 128 -7.17 4.72 13.64
N ARG A 129 -7.38 6.05 13.72
CA ARG A 129 -6.72 7.01 12.82
C ARG A 129 -5.21 6.92 12.90
N ASN A 130 -4.68 6.96 14.12
CA ASN A 130 -3.23 6.88 14.37
C ASN A 130 -2.64 5.56 13.87
N PHE A 131 -3.34 4.45 14.07
CA PHE A 131 -2.89 3.14 13.57
C PHE A 131 -2.76 3.13 12.05
N PHE A 132 -3.80 3.56 11.32
CA PHE A 132 -3.76 3.59 9.86
C PHE A 132 -2.78 4.63 9.31
N GLN A 133 -2.64 5.78 9.96
CA GLN A 133 -1.68 6.80 9.56
C GLN A 133 -0.24 6.30 9.73
N ALA A 134 0.07 5.61 10.84
CA ALA A 134 1.36 4.96 11.06
C ALA A 134 1.62 3.80 10.08
N LEU A 135 0.57 3.11 9.62
CA LEU A 135 0.70 2.06 8.61
C LEU A 135 1.07 2.62 7.22
N ILE A 136 0.54 3.81 6.90
CA ILE A 136 0.73 4.47 5.59
C ILE A 136 2.05 5.24 5.52
N THR A 137 2.56 5.75 6.65
CA THR A 137 3.76 6.59 6.71
C THR A 137 5.02 5.74 6.60
#